data_AF-A0A654ZWK6-F1
#
_entry.id   AF-A0A654ZWK6-F1
#
_cell.length_a   1.000
_cell.length_b   1.000
_cell.length_c   1.000
_cell.angle_alpha   90.00
_cell.angle_beta   90.00
_cell.angle_gamma   90.00
#
_symmetry.space_group_name_H-M   'P 1'
#
loop_
_entity.id
_entity.type
_entity.pdbx_description
1 polymer ?
#
loop_
_entity_poly.entity_id
_entity_poly.type
_entity_poly.pdbx_seq_one_letter_code
_entity_poly.pdbx_strand_id
1 'polypeptide(L)'
;MRTMILTMHSTMTGIFDQMLEMSDNATAMGKAFDAAKNDDSFYLPPEVFKNKDFQRAMKSFLSSDGHAARFIILHRGDPQSPEGIKSIDAIRTAAEESLKGTPLEDAKIYLAGTAAVFHDISEGAQWDLLIAAISSLCLIFIIMLIITRAFIAAAVIVGTVALSLGASFGLSVLLWQHILAIHLHWLVLAMSVIVLLAVGSDYNLLLVSRFKQEIGAGLKTGIIRSMGGTGKVVTNAGLVFAVTMASMAVSDLRVIGQVGTTIGLGLLFDTLIVRSFMTPSIAALLGRWFWWPLRVRSRPARTPTVPSETQPAGRPLAMSSDRLG
;
A
#
# COMPACT_ATOMS: atom_id res chain seq x y z
N MET A 1 -92.46 -19.47 -7.35
CA MET A 1 -91.47 -18.38 -7.13
C MET A 1 -90.81 -18.45 -5.75
N ARG A 2 -91.57 -18.49 -4.63
CA ARG A 2 -90.99 -18.51 -3.27
C ARG A 2 -89.99 -19.65 -3.01
N THR A 3 -90.31 -20.87 -3.43
CA THR A 3 -89.42 -22.03 -3.30
C THR A 3 -88.13 -21.86 -4.08
N MET A 4 -88.20 -21.35 -5.32
CA MET A 4 -87.03 -21.10 -6.16
C MET A 4 -86.10 -20.03 -5.56
N ILE A 5 -86.66 -18.97 -4.96
CA ILE A 5 -85.90 -17.93 -4.25
C ILE A 5 -85.20 -18.50 -3.00
N LEU A 6 -85.90 -19.35 -2.24
CA LEU A 6 -85.32 -20.00 -1.05
C LEU A 6 -84.21 -20.98 -1.41
N THR A 7 -84.37 -21.76 -2.49
CA THR A 7 -83.33 -22.67 -2.98
C THR A 7 -82.11 -21.88 -3.46
N MET A 8 -82.31 -20.83 -4.26
CA MET A 8 -81.23 -19.93 -4.69
C MET A 8 -80.48 -19.32 -3.50
N HIS A 9 -81.21 -18.83 -2.49
CA HIS A 9 -80.60 -18.29 -1.28
C HIS A 9 -79.77 -19.35 -0.55
N SER A 10 -80.29 -20.57 -0.33
CA SER A 10 -79.53 -21.62 0.35
C SER A 10 -78.25 -22.01 -0.39
N THR A 11 -78.30 -22.06 -1.72
CA THR A 11 -77.12 -22.36 -2.55
C THR A 11 -76.11 -21.21 -2.49
N MET A 12 -76.57 -19.96 -2.57
CA MET A 12 -75.69 -18.79 -2.51
C MET A 12 -75.03 -18.67 -1.13
N THR A 13 -75.77 -18.91 -0.04
CA THR A 13 -75.24 -18.92 1.33
C THR A 13 -74.20 -20.01 1.51
N GLY A 14 -74.45 -21.24 1.04
CA GLY A 14 -73.45 -22.32 1.10
C GLY A 14 -72.17 -22.00 0.31
N ILE A 15 -72.28 -21.33 -0.84
CA ILE A 15 -71.12 -20.87 -1.63
C ILE A 15 -70.35 -19.77 -0.89
N PHE A 16 -71.04 -18.82 -0.26
CA PHE A 16 -70.40 -17.77 0.53
C PHE A 16 -69.72 -18.32 1.78
N ASP A 17 -70.34 -19.27 2.49
CA ASP A 17 -69.74 -19.93 3.65
C ASP A 17 -68.47 -20.70 3.25
N GLN A 18 -68.50 -21.41 2.13
CA GLN A 18 -67.33 -22.12 1.60
C GLN A 18 -66.20 -21.17 1.17
N MET A 19 -66.55 -20.00 0.63
CA MET A 19 -65.59 -18.96 0.26
C MET A 19 -64.99 -18.28 1.50
N LEU A 20 -65.80 -18.06 2.54
CA LEU A 20 -65.37 -17.53 3.83
C LEU A 20 -64.44 -18.52 4.55
N GLU A 21 -64.79 -19.81 4.61
CA GLU A 21 -63.92 -20.85 5.19
C GLU A 21 -62.57 -20.94 4.48
N MET A 22 -62.54 -20.85 3.14
CA MET A 22 -61.28 -20.83 2.40
C MET A 22 -60.43 -19.58 2.72
N SER A 23 -61.06 -18.42 2.89
CA SER A 23 -60.38 -17.17 3.27
C SER A 23 -59.89 -17.21 4.73
N ASP A 24 -60.68 -17.76 5.63
CA ASP A 24 -60.33 -17.93 7.04
C ASP A 24 -59.18 -18.92 7.21
N ASN A 25 -59.15 -20.01 6.43
CA ASN A 25 -58.08 -20.99 6.48
C ASN A 25 -56.75 -20.42 5.95
N ALA A 26 -56.79 -19.58 4.89
CA ALA A 26 -55.62 -18.87 4.41
C ALA A 26 -55.10 -17.84 5.44
N THR A 27 -56.00 -17.14 6.11
CA THR A 27 -55.68 -16.18 7.18
C THR A 27 -55.13 -16.88 8.42
N ALA A 28 -55.68 -18.05 8.77
CA ALA A 28 -55.22 -18.89 9.87
C ALA A 28 -53.84 -19.49 9.59
N MET A 29 -53.57 -19.95 8.35
CA MET A 29 -52.24 -20.36 7.90
C MET A 29 -51.23 -19.22 8.00
N GLY A 30 -51.59 -18.00 7.56
CA GLY A 30 -50.73 -16.82 7.70
C GLY A 30 -50.40 -16.52 9.17
N LYS A 31 -51.41 -16.52 10.05
CA LYS A 31 -51.19 -16.35 11.50
C LYS A 31 -50.38 -17.47 12.13
N ALA A 32 -50.54 -18.72 11.66
CA ALA A 32 -49.77 -19.85 12.15
C ALA A 32 -48.29 -19.76 11.74
N PHE A 33 -47.99 -19.28 10.54
CA PHE A 33 -46.62 -19.00 10.10
C PHE A 33 -45.99 -17.83 10.87
N ASP A 34 -46.71 -16.72 11.04
CA ASP A 34 -46.26 -15.59 11.86
C ASP A 34 -46.03 -16.00 13.34
N ALA A 35 -46.91 -16.84 13.89
CA ALA A 35 -46.80 -17.34 15.26
C ALA A 35 -45.67 -18.37 15.43
N ALA A 36 -45.33 -19.11 14.37
CA ALA A 36 -44.22 -20.05 14.39
C ALA A 36 -42.86 -19.35 14.52
N LYS A 37 -42.79 -18.01 14.33
CA LYS A 37 -41.54 -17.22 14.38
C LYS A 37 -40.41 -17.87 13.59
N ASN A 38 -40.76 -18.50 12.47
CA ASN A 38 -39.78 -19.07 11.58
C ASN A 38 -39.30 -17.94 10.66
N ASP A 39 -38.23 -17.27 11.08
CA ASP A 39 -37.65 -16.13 10.35
C ASP A 39 -37.09 -16.55 8.96
N ASP A 40 -37.08 -17.85 8.65
CA ASP A 40 -36.55 -18.41 7.40
C ASP A 40 -37.53 -18.31 6.20
N SER A 41 -38.83 -18.08 6.43
CA SER A 41 -39.81 -18.04 5.34
C SER A 41 -40.98 -17.09 5.59
N PHE A 42 -41.39 -16.36 4.54
CA PHE A 42 -42.53 -15.44 4.58
C PHE A 42 -43.60 -15.86 3.57
N TYR A 43 -44.86 -15.94 4.01
CA TYR A 43 -45.97 -16.24 3.11
C TYR A 43 -46.42 -14.99 2.35
N LEU A 44 -46.24 -15.00 1.03
CA LEU A 44 -46.74 -13.94 0.15
C LEU A 44 -48.05 -14.39 -0.51
N PRO A 45 -49.21 -13.76 -0.23
CA PRO A 45 -50.47 -14.13 -0.87
C PRO A 45 -50.41 -13.96 -2.41
N PRO A 46 -51.01 -14.87 -3.20
CA PRO A 46 -50.98 -14.82 -4.66
C PRO A 46 -51.54 -13.51 -5.26
N GLU A 47 -52.43 -12.84 -4.53
CA GLU A 47 -53.07 -11.59 -4.91
C GLU A 47 -52.09 -10.42 -4.98
N VAL A 48 -51.01 -10.44 -4.19
CA VAL A 48 -49.98 -9.40 -4.17
C VAL A 48 -49.28 -9.31 -5.52
N PHE A 49 -49.09 -10.43 -6.21
CA PHE A 49 -48.50 -10.48 -7.55
C PHE A 49 -49.38 -9.84 -8.63
N LYS A 50 -50.68 -9.63 -8.36
CA LYS A 50 -51.61 -8.93 -9.27
C LYS A 50 -51.57 -7.40 -9.10
N ASN A 51 -50.99 -6.91 -8.00
CA ASN A 51 -50.88 -5.48 -7.75
C ASN A 51 -49.86 -4.83 -8.70
N LYS A 52 -50.28 -3.78 -9.42
CA LYS A 52 -49.45 -3.04 -10.38
C LYS A 52 -48.22 -2.40 -9.72
N ASP A 53 -48.35 -1.93 -8.48
CA ASP A 53 -47.25 -1.29 -7.75
C ASP A 53 -46.21 -2.34 -7.34
N PHE A 54 -46.65 -3.52 -6.92
CA PHE A 54 -45.76 -4.64 -6.61
C PHE A 54 -45.01 -5.12 -7.85
N GLN A 55 -45.68 -5.25 -8.99
CA GLN A 55 -45.03 -5.60 -10.27
C GLN A 55 -43.99 -4.55 -10.69
N ARG A 56 -44.24 -3.26 -10.42
CA ARG A 56 -43.30 -2.19 -10.71
C ARG A 56 -42.07 -2.24 -9.80
N ALA A 57 -42.26 -2.50 -8.51
CA ALA A 57 -41.16 -2.69 -7.58
C ALA A 57 -40.34 -3.94 -7.92
N MET A 58 -41.00 -5.06 -8.23
CA MET A 58 -40.36 -6.33 -8.60
C MET A 58 -39.41 -6.18 -9.79
N LYS A 59 -39.78 -5.40 -10.81
CA LYS A 59 -38.90 -5.07 -11.95
C LYS A 59 -37.61 -4.32 -11.57
N SER A 60 -37.55 -3.72 -10.38
CA SER A 60 -36.36 -3.03 -9.88
C SER A 60 -35.44 -3.93 -9.06
N PHE A 61 -35.92 -5.09 -8.62
CA PHE A 61 -35.16 -6.03 -7.77
C PHE A 61 -34.87 -7.35 -8.48
N LEU A 62 -35.70 -7.78 -9.44
CA LEU A 62 -35.49 -8.97 -10.26
C LEU A 62 -35.13 -8.57 -11.69
N SER A 63 -34.20 -9.31 -12.28
CA SER A 63 -33.87 -9.18 -13.70
C SER A 63 -35.06 -9.59 -14.58
N SER A 64 -35.09 -9.06 -15.81
CA SER A 64 -36.13 -9.38 -16.79
C SER A 64 -36.18 -10.86 -17.18
N ASP A 65 -35.06 -11.57 -17.03
CA ASP A 65 -34.95 -13.02 -17.25
C ASP A 65 -35.24 -13.85 -15.99
N GLY A 66 -35.43 -13.21 -14.83
CA GLY A 66 -35.67 -13.87 -13.54
C GLY A 66 -34.45 -14.60 -12.95
N HIS A 67 -33.25 -14.47 -13.55
CA HIS A 67 -32.05 -15.21 -13.12
C HIS A 67 -31.16 -14.42 -12.14
N ALA A 68 -31.46 -13.13 -11.92
CA ALA A 68 -30.75 -12.30 -10.97
C ALA A 68 -31.72 -11.57 -10.05
N ALA A 69 -31.37 -11.55 -8.76
CA ALA A 69 -32.03 -10.77 -7.73
C ALA A 69 -31.03 -9.77 -7.14
N ARG A 70 -31.49 -8.55 -6.91
CA ARG A 70 -30.76 -7.47 -6.25
C ARG A 70 -31.34 -7.28 -4.87
N PHE A 71 -30.47 -7.14 -3.87
CA PHE A 71 -30.84 -6.74 -2.52
C PHE A 71 -30.15 -5.42 -2.19
N ILE A 72 -30.83 -4.54 -1.46
CA ILE A 72 -30.27 -3.29 -0.98
C ILE A 72 -30.03 -3.46 0.52
N ILE A 73 -28.76 -3.46 0.90
CA ILE A 73 -28.35 -3.58 2.30
C ILE A 73 -28.01 -2.17 2.77
N LEU A 74 -28.76 -1.69 3.77
CA LEU A 74 -28.47 -0.41 4.42
C LEU A 74 -27.68 -0.68 5.70
N HIS A 75 -26.43 -0.21 5.72
CA HIS A 75 -25.59 -0.29 6.89
C HIS A 75 -25.79 0.94 7.79
N ARG A 76 -25.76 0.75 9.12
CA ARG A 76 -25.75 1.86 10.08
C ARG A 76 -24.31 2.32 10.29
N GLY A 77 -24.01 3.54 9.86
CA GLY A 77 -22.68 4.14 10.00
C GLY A 77 -22.20 4.74 8.68
N ASP A 78 -20.98 5.28 8.70
CA ASP A 78 -20.35 5.78 7.49
C ASP A 78 -19.77 4.60 6.68
N PRO A 79 -20.21 4.37 5.42
CA PRO A 79 -19.67 3.31 4.57
C PRO A 79 -18.18 3.49 4.22
N GLN A 80 -17.61 4.69 4.41
CA GLN A 80 -16.18 4.95 4.18
C GLN A 80 -15.33 4.72 5.44
N SER A 81 -15.96 4.44 6.59
CA SER A 81 -15.23 4.15 7.82
C SER A 81 -14.58 2.76 7.78
N PRO A 82 -13.50 2.52 8.56
CA PRO A 82 -12.90 1.19 8.68
C PRO A 82 -13.87 0.11 9.15
N GLU A 83 -14.86 0.50 9.97
CA GLU A 83 -15.92 -0.38 10.48
C GLU A 83 -16.90 -0.76 9.37
N GLY A 84 -17.34 0.24 8.58
CA GLY A 84 -18.20 0.04 7.42
C GLY A 84 -17.55 -0.84 6.37
N ILE A 85 -16.26 -0.63 6.09
CA ILE A 85 -15.47 -1.46 5.16
C ILE A 85 -15.34 -2.90 5.67
N LYS A 86 -15.02 -3.12 6.95
CA LYS A 86 -14.91 -4.48 7.52
C LYS A 86 -16.24 -5.23 7.55
N SER A 87 -17.36 -4.51 7.66
CA SER A 87 -18.67 -5.15 7.66
C SER A 87 -18.99 -5.85 6.33
N ILE A 88 -18.33 -5.46 5.24
CA ILE A 88 -18.52 -6.04 3.90
C ILE A 88 -18.13 -7.52 3.86
N ASP A 89 -17.02 -7.89 4.50
CA ASP A 89 -16.59 -9.29 4.57
C ASP A 89 -17.63 -10.15 5.29
N ALA A 90 -18.12 -9.66 6.43
CA ALA A 90 -19.16 -10.36 7.19
C ALA A 90 -20.46 -10.51 6.40
N ILE A 91 -20.87 -9.47 5.66
CA ILE A 91 -22.05 -9.51 4.78
C ILE A 91 -21.86 -10.53 3.65
N ARG A 92 -20.68 -10.53 3.01
CA ARG A 92 -20.35 -11.48 1.95
C ARG A 92 -20.39 -12.91 2.47
N THR A 93 -19.72 -13.19 3.59
CA THR A 93 -19.70 -14.53 4.21
C THR A 93 -21.10 -14.95 4.62
N ALA A 94 -21.88 -14.09 5.26
CA ALA A 94 -23.26 -14.41 5.63
C ALA A 94 -24.12 -14.71 4.40
N ALA A 95 -23.96 -13.96 3.30
CA ALA A 95 -24.68 -14.22 2.06
C ALA A 95 -24.27 -15.57 1.42
N GLU A 96 -22.98 -15.89 1.40
CA GLU A 96 -22.46 -17.16 0.90
C GLU A 96 -22.92 -18.35 1.76
N GLU A 97 -22.95 -18.18 3.09
CA GLU A 97 -23.46 -19.19 4.01
C GLU A 97 -24.97 -19.39 3.86
N SER A 98 -25.73 -18.33 3.58
CA SER A 98 -27.18 -18.41 3.38
C SER A 98 -27.59 -19.19 2.12
N LEU A 99 -26.70 -19.31 1.13
CA LEU A 99 -26.95 -20.08 -0.08
C LEU A 99 -26.74 -21.59 0.12
N LYS A 100 -25.93 -21.99 1.12
CA LYS A 100 -25.60 -23.39 1.37
C LYS A 100 -26.85 -24.18 1.75
N GLY A 101 -27.07 -25.31 1.09
CA GLY A 101 -28.26 -26.14 1.32
C GLY A 101 -29.55 -25.62 0.69
N THR A 102 -29.48 -24.55 -0.12
CA THR A 102 -30.60 -24.06 -0.92
C THR A 102 -30.46 -24.49 -2.39
N PRO A 103 -31.53 -24.48 -3.20
CA PRO A 103 -31.43 -24.72 -4.65
C PRO A 103 -30.55 -23.69 -5.39
N LEU A 104 -30.09 -22.64 -4.71
CA LEU A 104 -29.28 -21.55 -5.24
C LEU A 104 -27.81 -21.67 -4.81
N GLU A 105 -27.35 -22.84 -4.36
CA GLU A 105 -25.98 -23.04 -3.87
C GLU A 105 -24.89 -22.62 -4.89
N ASP A 106 -25.16 -22.79 -6.20
CA ASP A 106 -24.26 -22.38 -7.29
C ASP A 106 -24.42 -20.90 -7.72
N ALA A 107 -25.25 -20.12 -7.03
CA ALA A 107 -25.50 -18.72 -7.39
C ALA A 107 -24.27 -17.85 -7.08
N LYS A 108 -23.91 -16.97 -8.03
CA LYS A 108 -22.81 -16.02 -7.85
C LYS A 108 -23.28 -14.78 -7.12
N ILE A 109 -22.62 -14.44 -6.01
CA ILE A 109 -22.88 -13.22 -5.25
C ILE A 109 -21.95 -12.10 -5.72
N TYR A 110 -22.55 -11.00 -6.15
CA TYR A 110 -21.84 -9.76 -6.46
C TYR A 110 -22.28 -8.68 -5.48
N LEU A 111 -21.30 -8.03 -4.86
CA LEU A 111 -21.55 -6.91 -3.97
C LEU A 111 -21.09 -5.63 -4.65
N ALA A 112 -21.94 -4.60 -4.60
CA ALA A 112 -21.67 -3.30 -5.17
C ALA A 112 -22.14 -2.21 -4.21
N GLY A 113 -21.59 -1.01 -4.36
CA GLY A 113 -21.86 0.13 -3.50
C GLY A 113 -20.56 0.79 -3.02
N THR A 114 -20.69 1.91 -2.34
CA THR A 114 -19.52 2.69 -1.88
C THR A 114 -18.63 1.87 -0.97
N ALA A 115 -19.16 1.25 0.07
CA ALA A 115 -18.39 0.44 1.00
C ALA A 115 -17.65 -0.74 0.33
N ALA A 116 -18.31 -1.44 -0.60
CA ALA A 116 -17.70 -2.54 -1.35
C ALA A 116 -16.54 -2.04 -2.24
N VAL A 117 -16.71 -0.91 -2.93
CA VAL A 117 -15.65 -0.30 -3.75
C VAL A 117 -14.47 0.15 -2.90
N PHE A 118 -14.71 0.75 -1.73
CA PHE A 118 -13.64 1.16 -0.82
C PHE A 118 -12.92 -0.05 -0.19
N HIS A 119 -13.63 -1.14 0.05
CA HIS A 119 -13.04 -2.42 0.45
C HIS A 119 -12.09 -2.94 -0.64
N ASP A 120 -12.56 -3.06 -1.87
CA ASP A 120 -11.75 -3.54 -3.00
C ASP A 120 -10.51 -2.64 -3.24
N ILE A 121 -10.66 -1.32 -3.14
CA ILE A 121 -9.53 -0.36 -3.25
C ILE A 121 -8.53 -0.57 -2.11
N SER A 122 -9.01 -0.74 -0.88
CA SER A 122 -8.15 -0.93 0.28
C SER A 122 -7.36 -2.24 0.19
N GLU A 123 -8.02 -3.33 -0.19
CA GLU A 123 -7.37 -4.64 -0.37
C GLU A 123 -6.37 -4.59 -1.54
N GLY A 124 -6.79 -4.06 -2.70
CA GLY A 124 -5.94 -3.89 -3.86
C GLY A 124 -4.69 -3.06 -3.55
N ALA A 125 -4.86 -1.94 -2.83
CA ALA A 125 -3.74 -1.10 -2.43
C ALA A 125 -2.75 -1.83 -1.52
N GLN A 126 -3.20 -2.70 -0.60
CA GLN A 126 -2.28 -3.47 0.25
C GLN A 126 -1.42 -4.44 -0.56
N TRP A 127 -2.04 -5.18 -1.48
CA TRP A 127 -1.34 -6.10 -2.36
C TRP A 127 -0.39 -5.37 -3.30
N ASP A 128 -0.85 -4.30 -3.93
CA ASP A 128 -0.02 -3.47 -4.82
C ASP A 128 1.18 -2.90 -4.08
N LEU A 129 1.01 -2.44 -2.84
CA LEU A 129 2.11 -1.95 -2.02
C LEU A 129 3.12 -3.03 -1.65
N LEU A 130 2.65 -4.22 -1.30
CA LEU A 130 3.52 -5.34 -0.98
C LEU A 130 4.31 -5.77 -2.22
N ILE A 131 3.64 -5.90 -3.37
CA ILE A 131 4.26 -6.23 -4.65
C ILE A 131 5.26 -5.14 -5.04
N ALA A 132 4.89 -3.86 -4.99
CA ALA A 132 5.77 -2.74 -5.32
C ALA A 132 6.98 -2.67 -4.39
N ALA A 133 6.79 -2.82 -3.08
CA ALA A 133 7.89 -2.78 -2.11
C ALA A 133 8.86 -3.94 -2.29
N ILE A 134 8.36 -5.18 -2.44
CA ILE A 134 9.23 -6.35 -2.61
C ILE A 134 9.92 -6.32 -3.98
N SER A 135 9.18 -6.02 -5.06
CA SER A 135 9.76 -5.98 -6.42
C SER A 135 10.83 -4.89 -6.56
N SER A 136 10.58 -3.69 -6.02
CA SER A 136 11.57 -2.61 -6.03
C SER A 136 12.79 -2.95 -5.18
N LEU A 137 12.63 -3.54 -3.99
CA LEU A 137 13.74 -3.93 -3.13
C LEU A 137 14.60 -5.02 -3.79
N CYS A 138 13.96 -6.02 -4.43
CA CYS A 138 14.64 -7.03 -5.24
C CYS A 138 15.36 -6.41 -6.44
N LEU A 139 14.75 -5.45 -7.14
CA LEU A 139 15.34 -4.77 -8.28
C LEU A 139 16.58 -3.95 -7.85
N ILE A 140 16.47 -3.17 -6.78
CA ILE A 140 17.58 -2.42 -6.19
C ILE A 140 18.69 -3.38 -5.77
N PHE A 141 18.34 -4.51 -5.15
CA PHE A 141 19.31 -5.54 -4.76
C PHE A 141 20.07 -6.09 -5.96
N ILE A 142 19.38 -6.44 -7.05
CA ILE A 142 20.00 -6.95 -8.29
C ILE A 142 20.92 -5.90 -8.90
N ILE A 143 20.47 -4.66 -9.04
CA ILE A 143 21.28 -3.55 -9.59
C ILE A 143 22.52 -3.33 -8.71
N MET A 144 22.35 -3.31 -7.38
CA MET A 144 23.47 -3.17 -6.44
C MET A 144 24.44 -4.34 -6.55
N LEU A 145 23.96 -5.58 -6.70
CA LEU A 145 24.79 -6.76 -6.87
C LEU A 145 25.61 -6.67 -8.17
N ILE A 146 25.02 -6.20 -9.27
CA ILE A 146 25.71 -6.01 -10.55
C ILE A 146 26.82 -4.94 -10.43
N ILE A 147 26.51 -3.82 -9.76
CA ILE A 147 27.44 -2.68 -9.66
C ILE A 147 28.58 -2.97 -8.69
N THR A 148 28.26 -3.42 -7.48
CA THR A 148 29.25 -3.69 -6.42
C THR A 148 30.00 -5.00 -6.66
N ARG A 149 29.37 -5.95 -7.38
CA ARG A 149 29.84 -7.33 -7.53
C ARG A 149 30.14 -8.02 -6.19
N ALA A 150 29.52 -7.54 -5.11
CA ALA A 150 29.71 -8.04 -3.75
C ALA A 150 28.35 -8.22 -3.08
N PHE A 151 28.01 -9.47 -2.74
CA PHE A 151 26.69 -9.82 -2.21
C PHE A 151 26.42 -9.15 -0.86
N ILE A 152 27.43 -9.14 0.02
CA ILE A 152 27.31 -8.58 1.38
C ILE A 152 27.14 -7.07 1.33
N ALA A 153 27.89 -6.36 0.47
CA ALA A 153 27.71 -4.92 0.27
C ALA A 153 26.30 -4.59 -0.22
N ALA A 154 25.81 -5.32 -1.23
CA ALA A 154 24.46 -5.12 -1.76
C ALA A 154 23.38 -5.37 -0.69
N ALA A 155 23.52 -6.44 0.10
CA ALA A 155 22.57 -6.78 1.17
C ALA A 155 22.53 -5.71 2.28
N VAL A 156 23.69 -5.18 2.70
CA VAL A 156 23.77 -4.12 3.70
C VAL A 156 23.05 -2.85 3.20
N ILE A 157 23.31 -2.43 1.97
CA ILE A 157 22.72 -1.22 1.41
C ILE A 157 21.19 -1.36 1.34
N VAL A 158 20.70 -2.48 0.84
CA VAL A 158 19.26 -2.77 0.79
C VAL A 158 18.67 -2.85 2.19
N GLY A 159 19.36 -3.47 3.15
CA GLY A 159 18.95 -3.48 4.56
C GLY A 159 18.85 -2.09 5.16
N THR A 160 19.79 -1.19 4.83
CA THR A 160 19.72 0.20 5.28
C THR A 160 18.54 0.98 4.69
N VAL A 161 18.14 0.69 3.45
CA VAL A 161 16.92 1.25 2.85
C VAL A 161 15.67 0.75 3.56
N ALA A 162 15.58 -0.57 3.80
CA ALA A 162 14.45 -1.16 4.51
C ALA A 162 14.32 -0.60 5.94
N LEU A 163 15.45 -0.43 6.64
CA LEU A 163 15.50 0.21 7.95
C LEU A 163 15.01 1.67 7.88
N SER A 164 15.45 2.41 6.87
CA SER A 164 15.07 3.81 6.65
C SER A 164 13.57 3.96 6.37
N LEU A 165 12.99 3.08 5.55
CA LEU A 165 11.55 2.99 5.31
C LEU A 165 10.77 2.70 6.60
N GLY A 166 11.22 1.70 7.36
CA GLY A 166 10.61 1.34 8.64
C GLY A 166 10.68 2.47 9.66
N ALA A 167 11.83 3.15 9.76
CA ALA A 167 12.02 4.29 10.64
C ALA A 167 11.15 5.48 10.23
N SER A 168 11.08 5.79 8.93
CA SER A 168 10.20 6.84 8.39
C SER A 168 8.74 6.61 8.76
N PHE A 169 8.25 5.39 8.54
CA PHE A 169 6.89 5.02 8.90
C PHE A 169 6.67 5.09 10.41
N GLY A 170 7.59 4.54 11.22
CA GLY A 170 7.52 4.60 12.67
C GLY A 170 7.51 6.03 13.21
N LEU A 171 8.35 6.92 12.67
CA LEU A 171 8.37 8.34 13.03
C LEU A 171 7.06 9.05 12.65
N SER A 172 6.50 8.74 11.48
CA SER A 172 5.23 9.33 11.05
C SER A 172 4.06 8.88 11.92
N VAL A 173 3.99 7.59 12.25
CA VAL A 173 3.01 7.05 13.19
C VAL A 173 3.15 7.74 14.56
N LEU A 174 4.36 7.89 15.07
CA LEU A 174 4.62 8.59 16.32
C LEU A 174 4.12 10.04 16.26
N LEU A 175 4.48 10.78 15.19
CA LEU A 175 4.13 12.19 15.08
C LEU A 175 2.63 12.42 14.91
N TRP A 176 1.96 11.65 14.07
CA TRP A 176 0.56 11.89 13.76
C TRP A 176 -0.39 11.19 14.74
N GLN A 177 -0.13 9.93 15.11
CA GLN A 177 -1.04 9.20 16.00
C GLN A 177 -0.78 9.49 17.47
N HIS A 178 0.49 9.61 17.91
CA HIS A 178 0.78 9.82 19.34
C HIS A 178 0.85 11.29 19.72
N ILE A 179 1.40 12.17 18.88
CA ILE A 179 1.52 13.60 19.19
C ILE A 179 0.27 14.37 18.78
N LEU A 180 -0.22 14.15 17.55
CA LEU A 180 -1.35 14.91 16.99
C LEU A 180 -2.71 14.21 17.15
N ALA A 181 -2.75 12.95 17.61
CA ALA A 181 -3.96 12.12 17.77
C ALA A 181 -4.83 12.02 16.50
N ILE A 182 -4.21 12.09 15.31
CA ILE A 182 -4.89 11.99 14.02
C ILE A 182 -4.46 10.69 13.34
N HIS A 183 -5.43 9.92 12.87
CA HIS A 183 -5.18 8.70 12.11
C HIS A 183 -4.50 9.02 10.78
N LEU A 184 -3.47 8.24 10.43
CA LEU A 184 -2.84 8.32 9.12
C LEU A 184 -3.83 7.87 8.05
N HIS A 185 -3.90 8.65 6.96
CA HIS A 185 -4.58 8.21 5.77
C HIS A 185 -3.81 7.06 5.11
N TRP A 186 -4.50 6.01 4.63
CA TRP A 186 -3.89 4.82 4.01
C TRP A 186 -2.94 5.17 2.84
N LEU A 187 -3.29 6.20 2.07
CA LEU A 187 -2.50 6.74 0.96
C LEU A 187 -1.13 7.30 1.40
N VAL A 188 -0.98 7.71 2.66
CA VAL A 188 0.29 8.22 3.20
C VAL A 188 1.36 7.15 3.18
N LEU A 189 1.00 5.93 3.61
CA LEU A 189 1.91 4.78 3.58
C LEU A 189 2.31 4.48 2.13
N ALA A 190 1.32 4.45 1.24
CA ALA A 190 1.54 4.13 -0.17
C ALA A 190 2.55 5.06 -0.83
N MET A 191 2.28 6.36 -0.75
CA MET A 191 3.12 7.39 -1.36
C MET A 191 4.50 7.48 -0.71
N SER A 192 4.57 7.32 0.61
CA SER A 192 5.84 7.37 1.32
C SER A 192 6.77 6.24 0.90
N VAL A 193 6.25 5.01 0.81
CA VAL A 193 7.04 3.85 0.36
C VAL A 193 7.56 4.07 -1.05
N ILE A 194 6.70 4.48 -2.00
CA ILE A 194 7.09 4.72 -3.39
C ILE A 194 8.17 5.81 -3.49
N VAL A 195 7.96 6.95 -2.84
CA VAL A 195 8.88 8.10 -2.94
C VAL A 195 10.19 7.82 -2.22
N LEU A 196 10.15 7.26 -1.01
CA LEU A 196 11.37 6.95 -0.25
C LEU A 196 12.20 5.86 -0.93
N LEU A 197 11.58 4.87 -1.56
CA LEU A 197 12.29 3.88 -2.36
C LEU A 197 12.93 4.50 -3.60
N ALA A 198 12.18 5.31 -4.35
CA ALA A 198 12.70 5.97 -5.55
C ALA A 198 13.92 6.84 -5.21
N VAL A 199 13.78 7.70 -4.22
CA VAL A 199 14.81 8.67 -3.84
C VAL A 199 15.97 7.99 -3.11
N GLY A 200 15.67 7.05 -2.21
CA GLY A 200 16.68 6.28 -1.47
C GLY A 200 17.56 5.43 -2.40
N SER A 201 16.95 4.81 -3.42
CA SER A 201 17.67 4.05 -4.46
C SER A 201 18.66 4.93 -5.22
N ASP A 202 18.21 6.08 -5.73
CA ASP A 202 19.02 6.97 -6.55
C ASP A 202 20.24 7.51 -5.80
N TYR A 203 20.04 7.91 -4.54
CA TYR A 203 21.15 8.37 -3.74
C TYR A 203 22.12 7.23 -3.40
N ASN A 204 21.62 6.02 -3.12
CA ASN A 204 22.49 4.87 -2.80
C ASN A 204 23.37 4.50 -3.99
N LEU A 205 22.79 4.54 -5.19
CA LEU A 205 23.51 4.34 -6.43
C LEU A 205 24.65 5.35 -6.62
N LEU A 206 24.39 6.64 -6.38
CA LEU A 206 25.42 7.69 -6.48
C LEU A 206 26.57 7.48 -5.50
N LEU A 207 26.25 7.13 -4.25
CA LEU A 207 27.24 6.87 -3.19
C LEU A 207 28.14 5.67 -3.56
N VAL A 208 27.53 4.58 -4.03
CA VAL A 208 28.23 3.35 -4.39
C VAL A 208 29.08 3.52 -5.65
N SER A 209 28.55 4.20 -6.67
CA SER A 209 29.30 4.51 -7.89
C SER A 209 30.59 5.28 -7.55
N ARG A 210 30.50 6.23 -6.61
CA ARG A 210 31.65 7.00 -6.11
C ARG A 210 32.60 6.17 -5.26
N PHE A 211 32.09 5.37 -4.32
CA PHE A 211 32.94 4.42 -3.57
C PHE A 211 33.72 3.53 -4.53
N LYS A 212 33.08 3.01 -5.59
CA LYS A 212 33.71 2.16 -6.61
C LYS A 212 34.80 2.89 -7.40
N GLN A 213 34.60 4.16 -7.73
CA GLN A 213 35.61 4.99 -8.39
C GLN A 213 36.86 5.21 -7.51
N GLU A 214 36.69 5.25 -6.18
CA GLU A 214 37.82 5.49 -5.25
C GLU A 214 38.47 4.23 -4.66
N ILE A 215 37.95 3.03 -4.96
CA ILE A 215 38.57 1.75 -4.55
C ILE A 215 40.05 1.67 -4.96
N GLY A 216 40.42 2.26 -6.11
CA GLY A 216 41.78 2.24 -6.65
C GLY A 216 42.84 2.90 -5.74
N ALA A 217 42.45 3.79 -4.83
CA ALA A 217 43.35 4.52 -3.93
C ALA A 217 43.56 3.82 -2.55
N GLY A 218 42.90 2.68 -2.32
CA GLY A 218 42.98 1.90 -1.07
C GLY A 218 41.76 2.08 -0.16
N LEU A 219 41.29 0.98 0.44
CA LEU A 219 40.03 0.87 1.21
C LEU A 219 39.82 1.94 2.30
N LYS A 220 40.84 2.24 3.12
CA LYS A 220 40.70 3.19 4.23
C LYS A 220 40.72 4.65 3.77
N THR A 221 41.58 4.97 2.80
CA THR A 221 41.71 6.32 2.22
C THR A 221 40.55 6.65 1.29
N GLY A 222 40.06 5.68 0.52
CA GLY A 222 38.90 5.83 -0.36
C GLY A 222 37.60 6.06 0.41
N ILE A 223 37.38 5.38 1.54
CA ILE A 223 36.19 5.64 2.37
C ILE A 223 36.21 7.05 2.96
N ILE A 224 37.36 7.48 3.51
CA ILE A 224 37.51 8.81 4.12
C ILE A 224 37.39 9.92 3.06
N ARG A 225 37.99 9.75 1.89
CA ARG A 225 37.96 10.75 0.81
C ARG A 225 36.60 10.83 0.11
N SER A 226 35.93 9.69 -0.09
CA SER A 226 34.56 9.63 -0.61
C SER A 226 33.57 10.26 0.37
N MET A 227 33.71 9.99 1.68
CA MET A 227 32.87 10.63 2.70
C MET A 227 33.13 12.14 2.81
N GLY A 228 34.40 12.58 2.77
CA GLY A 228 34.77 13.98 2.86
C GLY A 228 34.33 14.84 1.67
N GLY A 229 34.38 14.27 0.45
CA GLY A 229 34.03 14.99 -0.79
C GLY A 229 32.54 14.88 -1.16
N THR A 230 31.99 13.67 -1.20
CA THR A 230 30.61 13.43 -1.69
C THR A 230 29.57 13.37 -0.59
N GLY A 231 29.95 13.09 0.66
CA GLY A 231 29.02 13.11 1.79
C GLY A 231 28.32 14.46 1.93
N LYS A 232 29.07 15.57 1.84
CA LYS A 232 28.51 16.94 1.93
C LYS A 232 27.48 17.25 0.85
N VAL A 233 27.76 16.87 -0.40
CA VAL A 233 26.85 17.14 -1.54
C VAL A 233 25.55 16.35 -1.37
N VAL A 234 25.65 15.09 -0.97
CA VAL A 234 24.50 14.21 -0.79
C VAL A 234 23.67 14.65 0.42
N THR A 235 24.29 14.97 1.55
CA THR A 235 23.56 15.43 2.75
C THR A 235 22.86 16.76 2.49
N ASN A 236 23.49 17.70 1.77
CA ASN A 236 22.85 18.95 1.40
C ASN A 236 21.65 18.74 0.45
N ALA A 237 21.81 17.88 -0.57
CA ALA A 237 20.71 17.56 -1.48
C ALA A 237 19.53 16.90 -0.74
N GLY A 238 19.83 15.93 0.13
CA GLY A 238 18.84 15.27 0.96
C GLY A 238 18.12 16.21 1.94
N LEU A 239 18.85 17.14 2.55
CA LEU A 239 18.28 18.14 3.45
C LEU A 239 17.34 19.11 2.71
N VAL A 240 17.75 19.63 1.55
CA VAL A 240 16.90 20.52 0.74
C VAL A 240 15.62 19.80 0.31
N PHE A 241 15.73 18.54 -0.08
CA PHE A 241 14.57 17.77 -0.50
C PHE A 241 13.64 17.44 0.67
N ALA A 242 14.20 17.08 1.82
CA ALA A 242 13.42 16.86 3.03
C ALA A 242 12.68 18.11 3.50
N VAL A 243 13.31 19.29 3.43
CA VAL A 243 12.66 20.57 3.77
C VAL A 243 11.54 20.91 2.79
N THR A 244 11.76 20.70 1.49
CA THR A 244 10.73 20.91 0.45
C THR A 244 9.52 19.99 0.66
N MET A 245 9.74 18.73 1.05
CA MET A 245 8.65 17.81 1.38
C MET A 245 7.96 18.20 2.69
N ALA A 246 8.73 18.60 3.70
CA ALA A 246 8.18 19.08 4.97
C ALA A 246 7.34 20.35 4.81
N SER A 247 7.63 21.24 3.84
CA SER A 247 6.81 22.44 3.61
C SER A 247 5.39 22.13 3.16
N MET A 248 5.13 20.94 2.60
CA MET A 248 3.77 20.49 2.27
C MET A 248 2.88 20.33 3.52
N ALA A 249 3.46 20.31 4.73
CA ALA A 249 2.73 20.35 6.00
C ALA A 249 1.82 21.57 6.16
N VAL A 250 2.13 22.67 5.47
CA VAL A 250 1.37 23.93 5.50
C VAL A 250 0.10 23.84 4.63
N SER A 251 -0.07 22.79 3.83
CA SER A 251 -1.24 22.62 2.98
C SER A 251 -2.52 22.40 3.80
N ASP A 252 -3.62 23.05 3.39
CA ASP A 252 -4.95 22.85 3.99
C ASP A 252 -5.44 21.39 3.88
N LEU A 253 -4.92 20.64 2.91
CA LEU A 253 -5.25 19.23 2.74
C LEU A 253 -4.38 18.36 3.65
N ARG A 254 -4.98 17.87 4.75
CA ARG A 254 -4.30 17.02 5.75
C ARG A 254 -3.54 15.84 5.13
N VAL A 255 -4.08 15.24 4.07
CA VAL A 255 -3.42 14.12 3.36
C VAL A 255 -2.08 14.55 2.77
N ILE A 256 -2.02 15.73 2.16
CA ILE A 256 -0.78 16.27 1.57
C ILE A 256 0.24 16.59 2.67
N GLY A 257 -0.22 17.19 3.78
CA GLY A 257 0.64 17.47 4.93
C GLY A 257 1.21 16.21 5.57
N GLN A 258 0.38 15.16 5.72
CA GLN A 258 0.82 13.85 6.23
C GLN A 258 1.85 13.19 5.31
N VAL A 259 1.62 13.19 4.00
CA VAL A 259 2.56 12.64 3.00
C VAL A 259 3.90 13.39 3.05
N GLY A 260 3.89 14.71 2.96
CA GLY A 260 5.10 15.51 2.92
C GLY A 260 5.94 15.44 4.21
N THR A 261 5.30 15.46 5.38
CA THR A 261 6.00 15.31 6.67
C THR A 261 6.61 13.91 6.83
N THR A 262 5.88 12.86 6.42
CA THR A 262 6.39 11.49 6.47
C THR A 262 7.62 11.31 5.59
N ILE A 263 7.53 11.77 4.34
CA ILE A 263 8.64 11.69 3.39
C ILE A 263 9.82 12.53 3.88
N GLY A 264 9.57 13.76 4.35
CA GLY A 264 10.60 14.65 4.86
C GLY A 264 11.37 14.06 6.05
N LEU A 265 10.65 13.51 7.04
CA LEU A 265 11.26 12.85 8.19
C LEU A 265 12.03 11.59 7.79
N GLY A 266 11.48 10.79 6.89
CA GLY A 266 12.15 9.61 6.35
C GLY A 266 13.46 9.95 5.66
N LEU A 267 13.47 11.00 4.84
CA LEU A 267 14.67 11.47 4.16
C LEU A 267 15.70 12.06 5.12
N LEU A 268 15.28 12.80 6.15
CA LEU A 268 16.19 13.27 7.20
C LEU A 268 16.83 12.10 7.93
N PHE A 269 16.05 11.10 8.29
CA PHE A 269 16.55 9.89 8.94
C PHE A 269 17.53 9.14 8.03
N ASP A 270 17.18 8.95 6.76
CA ASP A 270 18.03 8.30 5.77
C ASP A 270 19.38 9.02 5.62
N THR A 271 19.33 10.32 5.42
CA THR A 271 20.49 11.13 5.05
C THR A 271 21.41 11.38 6.24
N LEU A 272 20.84 11.70 7.41
CA LEU A 272 21.61 12.06 8.60
C LEU A 272 22.02 10.84 9.41
N ILE A 273 21.16 9.85 9.59
CA ILE A 273 21.44 8.73 10.50
C ILE A 273 21.96 7.54 9.71
N VAL A 274 21.19 7.08 8.73
CA VAL A 274 21.50 5.84 8.00
C VAL A 274 22.77 6.05 7.17
N ARG A 275 22.79 7.06 6.31
CA ARG A 275 23.88 7.27 5.36
C ARG A 275 25.12 7.91 5.97
N SER A 276 24.97 8.86 6.90
CA SER A 276 26.12 9.57 7.47
C SER A 276 26.79 8.78 8.61
N PHE A 277 26.05 7.95 9.35
CA PHE A 277 26.59 7.16 10.46
C PHE A 277 26.56 5.66 10.23
N MET A 278 25.42 5.09 9.82
CA MET A 278 25.26 3.63 9.78
C MET A 278 26.06 2.98 8.64
N THR A 279 25.92 3.49 7.41
CA THR A 279 26.57 2.93 6.21
C THR A 279 28.11 2.94 6.32
N PRO A 280 28.77 4.05 6.74
CA PRO A 280 30.22 4.08 6.89
C PRO A 280 30.72 3.21 8.05
N SER A 281 29.96 3.14 9.15
CA SER A 281 30.31 2.31 10.31
C SER A 281 30.25 0.82 9.96
N ILE A 282 29.20 0.39 9.27
CA ILE A 282 29.04 -1.00 8.80
C ILE A 282 30.13 -1.35 7.78
N ALA A 283 30.43 -0.44 6.84
CA ALA A 283 31.52 -0.63 5.88
C ALA A 283 32.91 -0.71 6.57
N ALA A 284 33.14 0.09 7.62
CA ALA A 284 34.38 0.06 8.40
C ALA A 284 34.53 -1.23 9.24
N LEU A 285 33.43 -1.70 9.85
CA LEU A 285 33.37 -2.93 10.65
C LEU A 285 33.55 -4.19 9.80
N LEU A 286 32.85 -4.28 8.66
CA LEU A 286 32.93 -5.44 7.77
C LEU A 286 34.20 -5.46 6.92
N GLY A 287 34.85 -4.32 6.70
CA GLY A 287 36.18 -4.18 6.11
C GLY A 287 36.38 -4.99 4.82
N ARG A 288 37.03 -6.15 4.92
CA ARG A 288 37.38 -7.05 3.80
C ARG A 288 36.24 -7.99 3.40
N TRP A 289 35.36 -8.33 4.33
CA TRP A 289 34.17 -9.16 4.10
C TRP A 289 33.05 -8.42 3.40
N PHE A 290 32.98 -7.10 3.57
CA PHE A 290 32.03 -6.24 2.86
C PHE A 290 32.12 -6.41 1.33
N TRP A 291 33.32 -6.63 0.81
CA TRP A 291 33.61 -6.73 -0.62
C TRP A 291 33.64 -8.17 -1.15
N TRP A 292 33.39 -9.20 -0.33
CA TRP A 292 33.41 -10.59 -0.77
C TRP A 292 32.32 -10.81 -1.85
N PRO A 293 32.65 -11.26 -3.09
CA PRO A 293 33.84 -12.00 -3.55
C PRO A 293 34.95 -11.19 -4.26
N LEU A 294 34.84 -9.87 -4.40
CA LEU A 294 35.92 -9.03 -4.93
C LEU A 294 37.07 -8.92 -3.91
N ARG A 295 38.25 -9.45 -4.28
CA ARG A 295 39.51 -9.21 -3.54
C ARG A 295 39.99 -7.77 -3.75
N VAL A 296 39.47 -6.84 -2.96
CA VAL A 296 39.95 -5.45 -2.93
C VAL A 296 41.22 -5.35 -2.07
N ARG A 297 42.32 -4.84 -2.65
CA ARG A 297 43.60 -4.65 -1.95
C ARG A 297 43.47 -3.57 -0.87
N SER A 298 43.85 -3.90 0.36
CA SER A 298 43.76 -3.00 1.52
C SER A 298 44.87 -1.92 1.57
N ARG A 299 45.85 -1.95 0.65
CA ARG A 299 46.97 -1.00 0.57
C ARG A 299 47.15 -0.50 -0.87
N PRO A 300 47.55 0.77 -1.08
CA PRO A 300 47.92 1.26 -2.40
C PRO A 300 49.07 0.40 -2.97
N ALA A 301 49.12 0.24 -4.29
CA ALA A 301 50.34 -0.24 -4.92
C ALA A 301 51.46 0.74 -4.53
N ARG A 302 52.57 0.23 -3.97
CA ARG A 302 53.80 1.03 -3.87
C ARG A 302 54.10 1.49 -5.29
N THR A 303 54.01 2.79 -5.55
CA THR A 303 54.64 3.38 -6.72
C THR A 303 56.10 2.96 -6.63
N PRO A 304 56.66 2.22 -7.62
CA PRO A 304 58.08 2.00 -7.65
C PRO A 304 58.71 3.37 -7.63
N THR A 305 59.50 3.67 -6.60
CA THR A 305 60.40 4.82 -6.62
C THR A 305 61.24 4.67 -7.87
N VAL A 306 60.96 5.46 -8.90
CA VAL A 306 61.89 5.66 -10.01
C VAL A 306 63.21 6.06 -9.33
N PRO A 307 64.32 5.34 -9.55
CA PRO A 307 65.60 5.76 -9.02
C PRO A 307 65.82 7.18 -9.51
N SER A 308 65.95 8.12 -8.57
CA SER A 308 66.39 9.46 -8.89
C SER A 308 67.76 9.29 -9.52
N GLU A 309 67.86 9.41 -10.84
CA GLU A 309 69.16 9.59 -11.50
C GLU A 309 69.84 10.75 -10.77
N THR A 310 70.96 10.42 -10.14
CA THR A 310 71.88 11.40 -9.57
C THR A 310 72.27 12.34 -10.68
N GLN A 311 71.67 13.53 -10.67
CA GLN A 311 72.06 14.65 -11.52
C GLN A 311 73.56 14.92 -11.29
N PRO A 312 74.44 14.76 -12.30
CA PRO A 312 75.84 15.05 -12.12
C PRO A 312 76.00 16.54 -11.81
N ALA A 313 76.58 16.84 -10.64
CA ALA A 313 77.02 18.17 -10.29
C ALA A 313 78.08 18.63 -11.31
N GLY A 314 77.80 19.71 -12.02
CA GLY A 314 78.82 20.39 -12.84
C GLY A 314 78.32 20.87 -14.19
N ARG A 315 77.58 21.98 -14.21
CA ARG A 315 77.62 22.88 -15.37
C ARG A 315 77.82 24.30 -14.85
N PRO A 316 79.01 24.91 -15.04
CA PRO A 316 79.26 26.26 -14.57
C PRO A 316 78.37 27.26 -15.34
N LEU A 317 77.77 28.17 -14.59
CA LEU A 317 77.03 29.33 -15.08
C LEU A 317 77.95 30.18 -15.97
N ALA A 318 77.74 30.12 -17.28
CA ALA A 318 78.31 31.09 -18.21
C ALA A 318 77.48 32.39 -18.09
N MET A 319 78.11 33.43 -17.54
CA MET A 319 77.62 34.80 -17.61
C MET A 319 77.43 35.20 -19.08
N SER A 320 76.21 35.60 -19.43
CA SER A 320 75.93 36.35 -20.65
C SER A 320 75.73 37.81 -20.25
N SER A 321 76.83 38.56 -20.29
CA SER A 321 76.79 40.00 -20.51
C SER A 321 76.46 40.23 -21.98
N ASP A 322 75.29 40.80 -22.28
CA ASP A 322 75.12 41.84 -23.29
C ASP A 322 73.64 42.13 -23.51
N ARG A 323 73.25 43.37 -23.23
CA ARG A 323 72.59 44.29 -24.19
C ARG A 323 72.15 45.57 -23.49
N LEU A 324 73.00 46.59 -23.61
CA LEU A 324 72.61 47.99 -23.74
C LEU A 324 72.55 48.29 -25.24
N GLY A 325 71.50 48.98 -25.69
CA GLY A 325 71.25 49.38 -27.07
C GLY A 325 69.77 49.56 -27.32
#